data_AF-A0A7V9C8C4-F1
#
_entry.id   AF-A0A7V9C8C4-F1
#
_cell.length_a   1.000
_cell.length_b   1.000
_cell.length_c   1.000
_cell.angle_alpha   90.00
_cell.angle_beta   90.00
_cell.angle_gamma   90.00
#
_symmetry.space_group_name_H-M   'P 1'
#
loop_
_entity.id
_entity.type
_entity.pdbx_description
1 polymer ?
#
loop_
_entity_poly.entity_id
_entity_poly.type
_entity_poly.pdbx_seq_one_letter_code
_entity_poly.pdbx_strand_id
1 'polypeptide(L)'
;MNRKSHLLFFAFVLTLATAMTANSQQRTVDPLYVLPTSDGVMFVDIQRIMKDVLPRALAGSPKMAEINADIDRFRQRTGLDLRSFNRAAVGVRFTNPTARVTKMEPVVVLQGSFNPDTLVAAGRLASKGKYSTEQYKGKTIHLFTLNEQVRLLGLFNARLSDVAVVALNPSMLVVGDRAGVRSTLDATASSATNRNTELIALATRNPA
;
A
#
# COMPACT_ATOMS: atom_id res chain seq x y z
N MET A 1 28.21 -41.84 -66.53
CA MET A 1 26.96 -42.54 -66.87
C MET A 1 26.00 -42.38 -65.69
N ASN A 2 24.83 -41.80 -65.97
CA ASN A 2 23.88 -41.20 -65.03
C ASN A 2 23.28 -42.18 -64.02
N ARG A 3 23.05 -41.72 -62.78
CA ARG A 3 21.97 -42.22 -61.93
C ARG A 3 21.21 -41.07 -61.27
N LYS A 4 19.94 -40.97 -61.67
CA LYS A 4 18.87 -40.20 -61.06
C LYS A 4 18.60 -40.74 -59.65
N SER A 5 18.30 -39.88 -58.68
CA SER A 5 17.52 -40.28 -57.49
C SER A 5 16.86 -39.07 -56.81
N HIS A 6 15.53 -39.06 -56.93
CA HIS A 6 14.53 -38.79 -55.90
C HIS A 6 14.60 -37.49 -55.06
N LEU A 7 13.78 -36.54 -55.53
CA LEU A 7 12.78 -35.76 -54.80
C LEU A 7 12.39 -36.31 -53.41
N LEU A 8 12.55 -35.50 -52.36
CA LEU A 8 11.79 -35.51 -51.08
C LEU A 8 12.11 -34.21 -50.32
N PHE A 9 11.35 -33.14 -50.54
CA PHE A 9 10.30 -32.64 -49.63
C PHE A 9 10.74 -32.51 -48.16
N PHE A 10 11.25 -31.34 -47.78
CA PHE A 10 11.17 -30.84 -46.40
C PHE A 10 10.95 -29.32 -46.42
N ALA A 11 9.67 -28.93 -46.42
CA ALA A 11 9.24 -27.58 -46.14
C ALA A 11 9.28 -27.38 -44.62
N PHE A 12 10.26 -26.61 -44.13
CA PHE A 12 10.30 -26.22 -42.73
C PHE A 12 9.45 -24.96 -42.55
N VAL A 13 8.29 -25.16 -41.92
CA VAL A 13 7.31 -24.12 -41.58
C VAL A 13 7.90 -23.20 -40.51
N LEU A 14 8.06 -21.92 -40.86
CA LEU A 14 8.42 -20.85 -39.94
C LEU A 14 7.15 -20.44 -39.16
N THR A 15 6.93 -21.03 -38.00
CA THR A 15 5.84 -20.66 -37.09
C THR A 15 6.10 -19.29 -36.46
N LEU A 16 5.26 -18.30 -36.79
CA LEU A 16 5.16 -17.04 -36.07
C LEU A 16 4.71 -17.33 -34.63
N ALA A 17 5.59 -17.08 -33.67
CA ALA A 17 5.21 -16.97 -32.26
C ALA A 17 4.55 -15.58 -32.05
N THR A 18 3.23 -15.54 -32.10
CA THR A 18 2.46 -14.42 -31.54
C THR A 18 2.62 -14.46 -30.02
N ALA A 19 3.45 -13.57 -29.48
CA ALA A 19 3.47 -13.29 -28.05
C ALA A 19 2.10 -12.76 -27.64
N MET A 20 1.27 -13.61 -27.05
CA MET A 20 0.08 -13.19 -26.33
C MET A 20 0.53 -12.34 -25.14
N THR A 21 0.55 -11.02 -25.32
CA THR A 21 0.55 -10.07 -24.21
C THR A 21 -0.81 -10.22 -23.54
N ALA A 22 -0.90 -11.14 -22.58
CA ALA A 22 -2.01 -11.19 -21.65
C ALA A 22 -1.97 -9.87 -20.86
N ASN A 23 -2.72 -8.88 -21.35
CA ASN A 23 -3.03 -7.67 -20.63
C ASN A 23 -3.90 -8.11 -19.44
N SER A 24 -3.23 -8.59 -18.38
CA SER A 24 -3.87 -8.87 -17.11
C SER A 24 -4.43 -7.54 -16.64
N GLN A 25 -5.72 -7.33 -16.89
CA GLN A 25 -6.49 -6.28 -16.26
C GLN A 25 -6.34 -6.52 -14.76
N GLN A 26 -5.40 -5.80 -14.16
CA GLN A 26 -5.05 -5.89 -12.76
C GLN A 26 -6.31 -5.47 -12.03
N ARG A 27 -7.09 -6.45 -11.55
CA ARG A 27 -8.32 -6.18 -10.80
C ARG A 27 -7.93 -5.23 -9.69
N THR A 28 -8.44 -4.02 -9.75
CA THR A 28 -8.24 -2.99 -8.74
C THR A 28 -8.99 -3.44 -7.50
N VAL A 29 -8.36 -4.27 -6.68
CA VAL A 29 -8.88 -4.64 -5.37
C VAL A 29 -8.99 -3.36 -4.56
N ASP A 30 -10.17 -3.10 -4.01
CA ASP A 30 -10.39 -1.92 -3.19
C ASP A 30 -9.69 -2.11 -1.82
N PRO A 31 -8.90 -1.11 -1.36
CA PRO A 31 -8.10 -1.22 -0.14
C PRO A 31 -8.93 -1.56 1.11
N LEU A 32 -10.25 -1.29 1.12
CA LEU A 32 -11.14 -1.66 2.22
C LEU A 32 -11.28 -3.18 2.38
N TYR A 33 -11.21 -3.95 1.30
CA TYR A 33 -11.38 -5.41 1.35
C TYR A 33 -10.12 -6.15 1.77
N VAL A 34 -8.96 -5.49 1.81
CA VAL A 34 -7.73 -6.13 2.29
C VAL A 34 -7.44 -5.79 3.75
N LEU A 35 -8.23 -4.90 4.37
CA LEU A 35 -8.06 -4.61 5.80
C LEU A 35 -8.24 -5.86 6.66
N PRO A 36 -7.44 -6.00 7.74
CA PRO A 36 -7.65 -7.06 8.71
C PRO A 36 -8.96 -6.82 9.46
N THR A 37 -9.42 -7.81 10.23
CA THR A 37 -10.54 -7.60 11.17
C THR A 37 -10.23 -6.41 12.07
N SER A 38 -11.09 -5.39 12.00
CA SER A 38 -10.87 -4.09 12.64
C SER A 38 -12.13 -3.70 13.41
N ASP A 39 -11.97 -3.00 14.53
CA ASP A 39 -13.07 -2.45 15.33
C ASP A 39 -13.57 -1.11 14.75
N GLY A 40 -12.71 -0.44 13.98
CA GLY A 40 -13.06 0.74 13.21
C GLY A 40 -12.36 0.74 11.86
N VAL A 41 -13.04 1.24 10.83
CA VAL A 41 -12.45 1.44 9.50
C VAL A 41 -12.74 2.86 9.02
N MET A 42 -11.75 3.47 8.38
CA MET A 42 -11.87 4.76 7.74
C MET A 42 -11.37 4.65 6.31
N PHE A 43 -12.05 5.33 5.40
CA PHE A 43 -11.66 5.44 4.01
C PHE A 43 -11.35 6.89 3.67
N VAL A 44 -10.28 7.11 2.92
CA VAL A 44 -9.81 8.44 2.52
C VAL A 44 -9.57 8.46 1.02
N ASP A 45 -10.28 9.31 0.31
CA ASP A 45 -10.00 9.62 -1.09
C ASP A 45 -8.97 10.76 -1.15
N ILE A 46 -7.70 10.39 -1.31
CA ILE A 46 -6.58 11.33 -1.33
C ILE A 46 -6.70 12.29 -2.52
N GLN A 47 -7.17 11.80 -3.67
CA GLN A 47 -7.29 12.62 -4.87
C GLN A 47 -8.39 13.68 -4.72
N ARG A 48 -9.54 13.29 -4.17
CA ARG A 48 -10.63 14.23 -3.87
C ARG A 48 -10.20 15.27 -2.86
N ILE A 49 -9.50 14.87 -1.79
CA ILE A 49 -8.98 15.82 -0.81
C ILE A 49 -8.04 16.81 -1.49
N MET A 50 -7.08 16.33 -2.26
CA MET A 50 -6.06 17.20 -2.89
C MET A 50 -6.63 18.11 -3.99
N LYS A 51 -7.61 17.64 -4.76
CA LYS A 51 -8.15 18.36 -5.92
C LYS A 51 -9.35 19.25 -5.59
N ASP A 52 -10.20 18.82 -4.66
CA ASP A 52 -11.48 19.49 -4.41
C ASP A 52 -11.52 20.13 -3.03
N VAL A 53 -11.21 19.36 -1.98
CA VAL A 53 -11.39 19.81 -0.59
C VAL A 53 -10.33 20.83 -0.21
N LEU A 54 -9.06 20.49 -0.43
CA LEU A 54 -7.92 21.29 0.02
C LEU A 54 -7.88 22.67 -0.67
N PRO A 55 -8.04 22.78 -2.01
CA PRO A 55 -8.02 24.10 -2.66
C PRO A 55 -9.20 24.97 -2.24
N ARG A 56 -10.38 24.39 -1.98
CA ARG A 56 -11.55 25.14 -1.51
C ARG A 56 -11.38 25.58 -0.06
N ALA A 57 -10.91 24.69 0.82
CA ALA A 57 -10.71 24.98 2.24
C ALA A 57 -9.60 26.03 2.48
N LEU A 58 -8.63 26.10 1.57
CA LEU A 58 -7.50 27.03 1.66
C LEU A 58 -7.56 28.15 0.62
N ALA A 59 -8.71 28.38 -0.01
CA ALA A 59 -8.88 29.45 -0.98
C ALA A 59 -8.52 30.80 -0.34
N GLY A 60 -7.55 31.51 -0.94
CA GLY A 60 -7.05 32.79 -0.44
C GLY A 60 -6.07 32.70 0.75
N SER A 61 -5.66 31.50 1.17
CA SER A 61 -4.70 31.30 2.26
C SER A 61 -3.28 31.06 1.74
N PRO A 62 -2.23 31.65 2.35
CA PRO A 62 -0.84 31.35 2.02
C PRO A 62 -0.45 29.90 2.36
N LYS A 63 -1.24 29.19 3.18
CA LYS A 63 -0.98 27.79 3.59
C LYS A 63 -0.95 26.81 2.41
N MET A 64 -1.59 27.14 1.28
CA MET A 64 -1.56 26.25 0.11
C MET A 64 -0.15 26.10 -0.47
N ALA A 65 0.63 27.19 -0.48
CA ALA A 65 2.02 27.16 -0.93
C ALA A 65 2.89 26.34 0.02
N GLU A 66 2.66 26.46 1.33
CA GLU A 66 3.36 25.69 2.37
C GLU A 66 3.11 24.19 2.23
N ILE A 67 1.86 23.75 2.07
CA ILE A 67 1.51 22.34 1.88
C ILE A 67 2.13 21.77 0.61
N ASN A 68 2.09 22.51 -0.50
CA ASN A 68 2.74 22.06 -1.73
C ASN A 68 4.25 21.92 -1.54
N ALA A 69 4.89 22.86 -0.84
CA ALA A 69 6.30 22.79 -0.52
C ALA A 69 6.63 21.62 0.43
N ASP A 70 5.77 21.30 1.39
CA ASP A 70 5.91 20.13 2.26
C ASP A 70 5.83 18.82 1.47
N ILE A 71 4.87 18.71 0.54
CA ILE A 71 4.73 17.54 -0.34
C ILE A 71 5.98 17.39 -1.22
N ASP A 72 6.47 18.48 -1.79
CA ASP A 72 7.65 18.44 -2.65
C ASP A 72 8.92 18.11 -1.85
N ARG A 73 9.06 18.65 -0.64
CA ARG A 73 10.14 18.28 0.30
C ARG A 73 10.07 16.81 0.69
N PHE A 74 8.87 16.30 0.97
CA PHE A 74 8.67 14.88 1.26
C PHE A 74 9.11 14.02 0.07
N ARG A 75 8.71 14.38 -1.15
CA ARG A 75 9.13 13.70 -2.37
C ARG A 75 10.63 13.76 -2.60
N GLN A 76 11.27 14.91 -2.40
CA GLN A 76 12.72 15.04 -2.55
C GLN A 76 13.49 14.18 -1.54
N ARG A 77 12.99 14.08 -0.30
CA ARG A 77 13.65 13.32 0.77
C ARG A 77 13.42 11.82 0.67
N THR A 78 12.24 11.39 0.25
CA THR A 78 11.83 9.99 0.27
C THR A 78 11.75 9.36 -1.11
N GLY A 79 11.69 10.16 -2.18
CA GLY A 79 11.35 9.71 -3.52
C GLY A 79 9.87 9.33 -3.69
N LEU A 80 9.05 9.40 -2.64
CA LEU A 80 7.62 9.08 -2.67
C LEU A 80 6.80 10.35 -2.92
N ASP A 81 5.95 10.32 -3.94
CA ASP A 81 5.02 11.42 -4.22
C ASP A 81 3.66 11.13 -3.57
N LEU A 82 3.24 11.94 -2.59
CA LEU A 82 1.93 11.75 -1.95
C LEU A 82 0.77 11.85 -2.96
N ARG A 83 0.96 12.58 -4.05
CA ARG A 83 -0.04 12.75 -5.11
C ARG A 83 -0.19 11.52 -6.00
N SER A 84 0.74 10.56 -5.92
CA SER A 84 0.63 9.30 -6.67
C SER A 84 -0.26 8.27 -5.97
N PHE A 85 -0.70 8.56 -4.74
CA PHE A 85 -1.69 7.77 -4.04
C PHE A 85 -3.10 8.27 -4.34
N ASN A 86 -4.00 7.31 -4.51
CA ASN A 86 -5.37 7.55 -4.91
C ASN A 86 -6.28 7.46 -3.69
N ARG A 87 -6.09 6.39 -2.90
CA ARG A 87 -6.98 6.01 -1.81
C ARG A 87 -6.18 5.45 -0.65
N ALA A 88 -6.67 5.67 0.55
CA ALA A 88 -6.21 4.99 1.75
C ALA A 88 -7.38 4.35 2.48
N ALA A 89 -7.18 3.14 2.98
CA ALA A 89 -8.07 2.52 3.96
C ALA A 89 -7.28 2.36 5.26
N VAL A 90 -7.87 2.77 6.37
CA VAL A 90 -7.29 2.65 7.71
C VAL A 90 -8.18 1.72 8.51
N GLY A 91 -7.62 0.61 8.97
CA GLY A 91 -8.25 -0.27 9.96
C GLY A 91 -7.62 -0.03 11.32
N VAL A 92 -8.43 0.03 12.36
CA VAL A 92 -7.96 0.15 13.74
C VAL A 92 -8.54 -0.98 14.56
N ARG A 93 -7.68 -1.67 15.30
CA ARG A 93 -8.07 -2.63 16.33
C ARG A 93 -7.69 -2.11 17.71
N PHE A 94 -8.59 -2.28 18.67
CA PHE A 94 -8.37 -1.99 20.08
C PHE A 94 -8.17 -3.30 20.82
N THR A 95 -7.00 -3.47 21.41
CA THR A 95 -6.70 -4.63 22.27
C THR A 95 -6.53 -4.15 23.70
N ASN A 96 -6.95 -4.95 24.66
CA ASN A 96 -6.74 -4.67 26.08
C ASN A 96 -5.74 -5.68 26.65
N PRO A 97 -4.42 -5.52 26.38
CA PRO A 97 -3.41 -6.46 26.86
C PRO A 97 -3.40 -6.58 28.40
N THR A 98 -3.86 -5.55 29.11
CA THR A 98 -4.13 -5.60 30.55
C THR A 98 -5.41 -4.81 30.86
N ALA A 99 -5.99 -5.03 32.04
CA ALA A 99 -7.27 -4.41 32.44
C ALA A 99 -7.27 -2.86 32.46
N ARG A 100 -6.11 -2.21 32.38
CA ARG A 100 -5.97 -0.74 32.44
C ARG A 100 -5.34 -0.12 31.20
N VAL A 101 -4.97 -0.93 30.20
CA VAL A 101 -4.26 -0.45 29.02
C VAL A 101 -5.03 -0.88 27.78
N THR A 102 -5.60 0.10 27.08
CA THR A 102 -6.11 -0.09 25.73
C THR A 102 -5.00 0.28 24.75
N LYS A 103 -4.57 -0.70 23.95
CA LYS A 103 -3.61 -0.53 22.86
C LYS A 103 -4.38 -0.37 21.56
N MET A 104 -4.01 0.65 20.80
CA MET A 104 -4.53 0.89 19.45
C MET A 104 -3.53 0.35 18.43
N GLU A 105 -4.01 -0.47 17.49
CA GLU A 105 -3.21 -1.13 16.46
C GLU A 105 -3.73 -0.70 15.08
N PRO A 106 -3.22 0.43 14.54
CA PRO A 106 -3.61 0.89 13.23
C PRO A 106 -2.88 0.14 12.11
N VAL A 107 -3.61 -0.14 11.04
CA VAL A 107 -3.07 -0.59 9.76
C VAL A 107 -3.61 0.30 8.67
N VAL A 108 -2.72 0.79 7.82
CA VAL A 108 -3.05 1.60 6.66
C VAL A 108 -2.75 0.80 5.40
N VAL A 109 -3.75 0.67 4.54
CA VAL A 109 -3.59 0.19 3.17
C VAL A 109 -3.67 1.39 2.24
N LEU A 110 -2.59 1.66 1.52
CA LEU A 110 -2.48 2.70 0.51
C LEU A 110 -2.61 2.08 -0.88
N GLN A 111 -3.45 2.69 -1.73
CA GLN A 111 -3.55 2.35 -3.14
C GLN A 111 -3.05 3.52 -3.99
N GLY A 112 -2.14 3.24 -4.92
CA GLY A 112 -1.52 4.25 -5.77
C GLY A 112 -0.45 3.69 -6.68
N SER A 113 0.32 4.58 -7.30
CA SER A 113 1.53 4.24 -8.04
C SER A 113 2.75 4.52 -7.18
N PHE A 114 3.63 3.54 -6.97
CA PHE A 114 4.87 3.71 -6.23
C PHE A 114 5.94 2.75 -6.72
N ASN A 115 7.20 3.08 -6.44
CA ASN A 115 8.32 2.16 -6.63
C ASN A 115 8.66 1.51 -5.27
N PRO A 116 8.56 0.17 -5.14
CA PRO A 116 8.89 -0.54 -3.90
C PRO A 116 10.33 -0.29 -3.42
N ASP A 117 11.30 -0.20 -4.33
CA ASP A 117 12.71 0.04 -3.98
C ASP A 117 12.91 1.43 -3.39
N THR A 118 12.23 2.44 -3.96
CA THR A 118 12.22 3.81 -3.44
C THR A 118 11.60 3.86 -2.04
N LEU A 119 10.53 3.10 -1.80
CA LEU A 119 9.92 3.01 -0.49
C LEU A 119 10.86 2.38 0.55
N VAL A 120 11.55 1.30 0.18
CA VAL A 120 12.52 0.66 1.09
C VAL A 120 13.67 1.60 1.38
N ALA A 121 14.18 2.31 0.37
CA ALA A 121 15.22 3.32 0.54
C ALA A 121 14.76 4.46 1.48
N ALA A 122 13.55 4.97 1.30
CA ALA A 122 12.96 5.99 2.17
C ALA A 122 12.84 5.52 3.63
N GLY A 123 12.33 4.30 3.83
CA GLY A 123 12.20 3.72 5.17
C GLY A 123 13.56 3.54 5.85
N ARG A 124 14.59 3.09 5.11
CA ARG A 124 15.96 2.97 5.63
C ARG A 124 16.55 4.32 6.03
N LEU A 125 16.29 5.36 5.23
CA LEU A 125 16.72 6.73 5.56
C LEU A 125 16.04 7.22 6.84
N ALA A 126 14.72 7.03 6.94
CA ALA A 126 13.92 7.43 8.11
C ALA A 126 14.33 6.68 9.39
N SER A 127 14.70 5.40 9.28
CA SER A 127 15.15 4.59 10.41
C SER A 127 16.61 4.77 10.79
N LYS A 128 17.33 5.72 10.17
CA LYS A 128 18.79 5.90 10.32
C LYS A 128 19.55 4.59 10.09
N GLY A 129 19.09 3.80 9.12
CA GLY A 129 19.65 2.50 8.76
C GLY A 129 19.16 1.32 9.59
N LYS A 130 18.37 1.51 10.65
CA LYS A 130 17.80 0.41 11.46
C LYS A 130 16.70 -0.29 10.67
N TYR A 131 17.06 -1.40 10.04
CA TYR A 131 16.21 -2.08 9.08
C TYR A 131 16.43 -3.59 9.13
N SER A 132 15.34 -4.34 9.07
CA SER A 132 15.37 -5.80 8.89
C SER A 132 14.26 -6.22 7.94
N THR A 133 14.35 -7.45 7.43
CA THR A 133 13.31 -8.06 6.61
C THR A 133 12.78 -9.31 7.27
N GLU A 134 11.56 -9.68 6.90
CA GLU A 134 10.94 -10.93 7.28
C GLU A 134 10.14 -11.49 6.11
N GLN A 135 10.25 -12.79 5.87
CA GLN A 135 9.38 -13.48 4.92
C GLN A 135 8.10 -13.97 5.60
N TYR A 136 6.95 -13.62 5.03
CA TYR A 136 5.65 -14.08 5.48
C TYR A 136 4.73 -14.35 4.29
N LYS A 137 4.24 -15.59 4.16
CA LYS A 137 3.34 -16.02 3.06
C LYS A 137 3.83 -15.62 1.66
N GLY A 138 5.13 -15.75 1.41
CA GLY A 138 5.74 -15.41 0.12
C GLY A 138 5.87 -13.91 -0.16
N LYS A 139 5.65 -13.05 0.85
CA LYS A 139 5.88 -11.60 0.78
C LYS A 139 7.01 -11.21 1.72
N THR A 140 7.76 -10.19 1.31
CA THR A 140 8.80 -9.57 2.12
C THR A 140 8.19 -8.43 2.93
N ILE A 141 8.18 -8.57 4.25
CA ILE A 141 7.83 -7.50 5.19
C ILE A 141 9.12 -6.75 5.53
N HIS A 142 9.11 -5.45 5.27
CA HIS A 142 10.19 -4.52 5.61
C HIS A 142 9.92 -3.93 6.99
N LEU A 143 10.86 -4.08 7.92
CA LEU A 143 10.75 -3.62 9.30
C LEU A 143 11.71 -2.46 9.50
N PHE A 144 11.19 -1.31 9.90
CA PHE A 144 11.93 -0.09 10.14
C PHE A 144 11.79 0.33 11.60
N THR A 145 12.91 0.47 12.31
CA THR A 145 12.87 0.97 13.69
C THR A 145 13.05 2.48 13.69
N LEU A 146 11.97 3.21 13.98
CA LEU A 146 11.96 4.67 14.03
C LEU A 146 12.23 5.11 15.47
N ASN A 147 13.25 5.94 15.69
CA ASN A 147 13.49 6.55 17.02
C ASN A 147 12.82 7.93 17.10
N GLU A 148 11.62 8.06 16.56
CA GLU A 148 10.88 9.33 16.52
C GLU A 148 9.56 9.19 17.28
N GLN A 149 9.26 10.16 18.13
CA GLN A 149 7.92 10.28 18.71
C GLN A 149 7.03 10.99 17.70
N VAL A 150 6.01 10.28 17.23
CA VAL A 150 5.02 10.87 16.34
C VAL A 150 3.85 11.32 17.21
N ARG A 151 3.55 12.62 17.17
CA ARG A 151 2.31 13.15 17.76
C ARG A 151 1.17 12.83 16.79
N LEU A 152 0.39 11.80 17.10
CA LEU A 152 -0.81 11.50 16.34
C LEU A 152 -1.90 12.50 16.76
N LEU A 153 -2.37 13.30 15.81
CA LEU A 153 -3.50 14.24 15.99
C LEU A 153 -3.32 15.26 17.13
N GLY A 154 -2.08 15.58 17.51
CA GLY A 154 -1.77 16.56 18.56
C GLY A 154 -2.13 16.12 20.00
N LEU A 155 -2.78 14.97 20.18
CA LEU A 155 -3.29 14.50 21.47
C LEU A 155 -2.60 13.22 21.97
N PHE A 156 -2.00 12.44 21.07
CA PHE A 156 -1.43 11.13 21.42
C PHE A 156 0.07 11.07 21.11
N ASN A 157 0.89 10.90 22.15
CA ASN A 157 2.31 10.58 22.00
C ASN A 157 2.45 9.07 21.74
N ALA A 158 2.44 8.68 20.47
CA ALA A 158 2.71 7.29 20.10
C ALA A 158 4.22 7.12 19.84
N ARG A 159 4.86 6.23 20.60
CA ARG A 159 6.18 5.70 20.22
C ARG A 159 5.93 4.62 19.16
N LEU A 160 6.02 5.00 17.89
CA LEU A 160 6.17 4.02 16.81
C LEU A 160 7.63 3.55 16.85
N SER A 161 7.92 2.55 17.68
CA SER A 161 9.27 1.97 17.71
C SER A 161 9.57 1.24 16.41
N ASP A 162 8.59 0.50 15.88
CA ASP A 162 8.76 -0.36 14.72
C ASP A 162 7.58 -0.20 13.75
N VAL A 163 7.91 0.10 12.50
CA VAL A 163 6.96 0.18 11.38
C VAL A 163 7.24 -0.98 10.44
N ALA A 164 6.22 -1.79 10.21
CA ALA A 164 6.22 -2.84 9.20
C ALA A 164 5.57 -2.31 7.92
N VAL A 165 6.18 -2.62 6.78
CA VAL A 165 5.70 -2.24 5.46
C VAL A 165 5.77 -3.43 4.50
N VAL A 166 4.74 -3.64 3.70
CA VAL A 166 4.73 -4.67 2.65
C VAL A 166 3.98 -4.17 1.42
N ALA A 167 4.53 -4.42 0.24
CA ALA A 167 3.78 -4.26 -1.01
C ALA A 167 2.92 -5.52 -1.22
N LEU A 168 1.60 -5.38 -1.16
CA LEU A 168 0.68 -6.47 -1.48
C LEU A 168 0.79 -6.82 -2.97
N ASN A 169 0.82 -5.80 -3.82
CA ASN A 169 1.00 -5.87 -5.26
C ASN A 169 1.55 -4.53 -5.78
N PRO A 170 1.79 -4.35 -7.11
CA PRO A 170 2.40 -3.12 -7.65
C PRO A 170 1.66 -1.81 -7.36
N SER A 171 0.41 -1.86 -6.92
CA SER A 171 -0.40 -0.67 -6.63
C SER A 171 -0.98 -0.61 -5.22
N MET A 172 -0.62 -1.56 -4.34
CA MET A 172 -1.07 -1.59 -2.95
C MET A 172 0.07 -1.81 -1.98
N LEU A 173 0.11 -0.93 -0.99
CA LEU A 173 1.09 -0.90 0.09
C LEU A 173 0.36 -0.98 1.42
N VAL A 174 0.88 -1.79 2.34
CA VAL A 174 0.35 -1.90 3.70
C VAL A 174 1.40 -1.42 4.66
N VAL A 175 1.00 -0.58 5.60
CA VAL A 175 1.84 0.02 6.64
C VAL A 175 1.15 -0.18 7.99
N GLY A 176 1.89 -0.61 9.00
CA GLY A 176 1.35 -0.79 10.34
C GLY A 176 2.41 -1.34 11.29
N ASP A 177 2.00 -1.96 12.39
CA ASP A 177 2.89 -2.82 13.16
C ASP A 177 3.03 -4.20 12.49
N ARG A 178 3.99 -4.99 12.97
CA ARG A 178 4.27 -6.34 12.44
C ARG A 178 3.03 -7.25 12.47
N ALA A 179 2.22 -7.17 13.52
CA ALA A 179 1.05 -8.03 13.70
C ALA A 179 -0.08 -7.63 12.75
N GLY A 180 -0.34 -6.34 12.58
CA GLY A 180 -1.34 -5.79 11.69
C GLY A 180 -1.04 -6.06 10.21
N VAL A 181 0.24 -5.93 9.80
CA VAL A 181 0.67 -6.29 8.45
C VAL A 181 0.47 -7.77 8.16
N ARG A 182 0.85 -8.67 9.08
CA ARG A 182 0.60 -10.12 8.93
C ARG A 182 -0.89 -10.42 8.86
N SER A 183 -1.69 -9.82 9.73
CA SER A 183 -3.16 -9.99 9.74
C SER A 183 -3.80 -9.54 8.41
N THR A 184 -3.25 -8.51 7.78
CA THR A 184 -3.67 -8.03 6.45
C THR A 184 -3.33 -9.01 5.34
N LEU A 185 -2.12 -9.58 5.38
CA LEU A 185 -1.70 -10.64 4.46
C LEU A 185 -2.57 -11.89 4.61
N ASP A 186 -2.97 -12.21 5.84
CA ASP A 186 -3.90 -13.29 6.14
C ASP A 186 -5.29 -13.02 5.55
N ALA A 187 -5.84 -11.82 5.78
CA ALA A 187 -7.14 -11.42 5.24
C ALA A 187 -7.17 -11.44 3.71
N THR A 188 -6.09 -11.01 3.06
CA THR A 188 -5.97 -11.02 1.59
C THR A 188 -5.97 -12.44 1.02
N ALA A 189 -5.26 -13.37 1.67
CA ALA A 189 -5.20 -14.78 1.25
C ALA A 189 -6.54 -15.50 1.44
N SER A 190 -7.34 -15.10 2.44
CA SER A 190 -8.62 -15.72 2.81
C SER A 190 -9.82 -15.09 2.11
N SER A 191 -9.69 -14.66 0.85
CA SER A 191 -10.65 -13.91 0.00
C SER A 191 -12.15 -14.32 0.01
N ALA A 192 -12.56 -15.37 0.73
CA ALA A 192 -13.93 -15.89 0.77
C ALA A 192 -14.82 -15.35 1.91
N THR A 193 -14.30 -14.60 2.91
CA THR A 193 -15.17 -14.12 4.02
C THR A 193 -14.66 -12.81 4.61
N ASN A 194 -14.98 -11.69 3.95
CA ASN A 194 -14.62 -10.38 4.46
C ASN A 194 -15.52 -10.00 5.65
N ARG A 195 -15.04 -10.19 6.87
CA ARG A 195 -15.80 -9.95 8.11
C ARG A 195 -16.09 -8.47 8.38
N ASN A 196 -15.47 -7.56 7.63
CA ASN A 196 -15.69 -6.12 7.77
C ASN A 196 -16.83 -5.59 6.88
N THR A 197 -17.63 -6.45 6.22
CA THR A 197 -18.60 -6.01 5.20
C THR A 197 -19.56 -4.92 5.71
N GLU A 198 -20.06 -5.03 6.95
CA GLU A 198 -20.91 -4.01 7.57
C GLU A 198 -20.17 -2.70 7.83
N LEU A 199 -18.95 -2.76 8.36
CA LEU A 199 -18.10 -1.59 8.61
C LEU A 199 -17.70 -0.89 7.31
N ILE A 200 -17.41 -1.67 6.26
CA ILE A 200 -17.12 -1.16 4.92
C ILE A 200 -18.36 -0.45 4.35
N ALA A 201 -19.55 -1.03 4.50
CA ALA A 201 -20.80 -0.41 4.07
C ALA A 201 -21.08 0.92 4.82
N LEU A 202 -20.75 0.99 6.11
CA LEU A 202 -20.87 2.23 6.90
C LEU A 202 -19.86 3.29 6.44
N ALA A 203 -18.58 2.93 6.28
CA ALA A 203 -17.52 3.86 5.88
C ALA A 203 -17.71 4.42 4.46
N THR A 204 -18.31 3.63 3.56
CA THR A 204 -18.60 4.05 2.18
C THR A 204 -19.86 4.90 2.06
N ARG A 205 -20.78 4.84 3.02
CA ARG A 205 -22.02 5.63 3.00
C ARG A 205 -21.80 7.11 3.32
N ASN A 206 -20.80 7.43 4.15
CA ASN A 206 -20.39 8.80 4.47
C ASN A 206 -18.87 8.95 4.30
N PRO A 207 -18.36 9.06 3.05
CA PRO A 207 -16.94 9.30 2.83
C PRO A 207 -16.57 10.70 3.33
N ALA A 208 -15.59 10.75 4.24
CA ALA A 208 -15.01 12.00 4.76
C ALA A 208 -14.35 12.82 3.63
#